data_AF-A0A2W6YYG5-F1
#
_entry.id   AF-A0A2W6YYG5-F1
#
_cell.length_a   1.000
_cell.length_b   1.000
_cell.length_c   1.000
_cell.angle_alpha   90.00
_cell.angle_beta   90.00
_cell.angle_gamma   90.00
#
_symmetry.space_group_name_H-M   'P 1'
#
loop_
_entity.id
_entity.type
_entity.pdbx_description
1 polymer ?
#
loop_
_entity_poly.entity_id
_entity_poly.type
_entity_poly.pdbx_seq_one_letter_code
_entity_poly.pdbx_strand_id
1 'polypeptide(L)'
;MTIKTAWISSGTSQAIELALDQDKYDTALAAACGVSFTAPAAGVQKYPYKSQSAALATGAIIRAKLKVKLGKKTRTITVIADKDKADTLAADLVGQKIKVGGSTKVDWDVTKVTQG
;
A
#
# COMPACT_ATOMS: atom_id res chain seq x y z
N MET A 1 13.34 -8.79 0.83
CA MET A 1 12.86 -7.57 1.50
C MET A 1 13.64 -6.42 0.91
N THR A 2 13.01 -5.72 -0.03
CA THR A 2 13.62 -4.62 -0.78
C THR A 2 12.97 -3.34 -0.30
N ILE A 3 13.63 -2.62 0.61
CA ILE A 3 13.11 -1.34 1.10
C ILE A 3 13.40 -0.25 0.08
N LYS A 4 12.35 0.45 -0.36
CA LYS A 4 12.46 1.63 -1.21
C LYS A 4 11.63 2.78 -0.66
N THR A 5 12.04 3.98 -1.00
CA THR A 5 11.21 5.17 -0.80
C THR A 5 9.96 5.05 -1.66
N ALA A 6 8.83 5.16 -0.98
CA ALA A 6 7.50 5.17 -1.55
C ALA A 6 6.84 6.51 -1.25
N TRP A 7 5.95 6.92 -2.15
CA TRP A 7 5.28 8.20 -2.18
C TRP A 7 3.79 7.94 -2.15
N ILE A 8 3.11 8.48 -1.16
CA ILE A 8 1.66 8.44 -1.04
C ILE A 8 1.16 9.85 -1.29
N SER A 9 0.33 10.01 -2.31
CA SER A 9 -0.27 11.32 -2.60
C SER A 9 -1.20 11.69 -1.45
N SER A 10 -1.21 12.96 -1.07
CA SER A 10 -2.13 13.47 -0.04
C SER A 10 -2.65 14.81 -0.56
N GLY A 11 -3.86 14.84 -1.09
CA GLY A 11 -4.39 16.00 -1.81
C GLY A 11 -3.66 16.31 -3.13
N THR A 12 -3.81 17.54 -3.64
CA THR A 12 -3.42 17.92 -5.02
C THR A 12 -1.96 18.33 -5.21
N SER A 13 -1.20 18.59 -4.14
CA SER A 13 0.20 19.08 -4.26
C SER A 13 1.09 18.63 -3.10
N GLN A 14 0.71 17.57 -2.39
CA GLN A 14 1.48 17.06 -1.26
C GLN A 14 1.71 15.56 -1.40
N ALA A 15 2.87 15.11 -0.94
CA ALA A 15 3.23 13.71 -0.92
C ALA A 15 3.86 13.34 0.43
N ILE A 16 3.57 12.12 0.86
CA ILE A 16 4.12 11.52 2.06
C ILE A 16 5.23 10.57 1.63
N GLU A 17 6.45 10.86 2.10
CA GLU A 17 7.63 10.05 1.81
C GLU A 17 7.80 8.97 2.91
N LEU A 18 7.75 7.69 2.55
CA LEU A 18 7.90 6.58 3.48
C LEU A 18 8.79 5.47 2.92
N ALA A 19 9.62 4.88 3.75
CA ALA A 19 10.33 3.65 3.41
C ALA A 19 9.38 2.45 3.51
N LEU A 20 9.08 1.79 2.38
CA LEU A 20 8.20 0.62 2.31
C LEU A 20 8.92 -0.56 1.67
N ASP A 21 8.51 -1.77 2.06
CA ASP A 21 8.99 -3.01 1.44
C ASP A 21 8.30 -3.20 0.09
N GLN A 22 9.03 -2.93 -1.00
CA GLN A 22 8.52 -3.04 -2.37
C GLN A 22 8.05 -4.47 -2.68
N ASP A 23 8.65 -5.49 -2.05
CA ASP A 23 8.30 -6.88 -2.30
C ASP A 23 6.84 -7.19 -1.87
N LYS A 24 6.24 -6.36 -1.02
CA LYS A 24 4.82 -6.47 -0.62
C LYS A 24 3.86 -5.84 -1.61
N TYR A 25 4.31 -4.91 -2.44
CA TYR A 25 3.47 -4.15 -3.36
C TYR A 25 3.71 -4.61 -4.79
N ASP A 26 2.74 -5.36 -5.31
CA ASP A 26 2.60 -5.51 -6.75
C ASP A 26 2.09 -4.20 -7.39
N THR A 27 2.24 -4.02 -8.69
CA THR A 27 1.81 -2.82 -9.41
C THR A 27 0.33 -2.51 -9.17
N ALA A 28 -0.53 -3.53 -9.25
CA ALA A 28 -1.97 -3.36 -9.00
C ALA A 28 -2.26 -2.97 -7.54
N LEU A 29 -1.52 -3.58 -6.60
CA LEU A 29 -1.68 -3.29 -5.18
C LEU A 29 -1.17 -1.89 -4.82
N ALA A 30 -0.05 -1.46 -5.39
CA ALA A 30 0.48 -0.12 -5.22
C ALA A 30 -0.52 0.93 -5.70
N ALA A 31 -1.09 0.73 -6.90
CA ALA A 31 -2.10 1.61 -7.47
C ALA A 31 -3.37 1.71 -6.59
N ALA A 32 -3.90 0.57 -6.14
CA ALA A 32 -5.06 0.54 -5.24
C ALA A 32 -4.80 1.24 -3.91
N CYS A 33 -3.60 1.06 -3.34
CA CYS A 33 -3.19 1.71 -2.09
C CYS A 33 -2.82 3.19 -2.25
N GLY A 34 -2.78 3.75 -3.46
CA GLY A 34 -2.29 5.11 -3.70
C GLY A 34 -0.78 5.28 -3.49
N VAL A 35 -0.03 4.18 -3.55
CA VAL A 35 1.42 4.12 -3.33
C VAL A 35 2.15 4.15 -4.67
N SER A 36 3.13 5.03 -4.81
CA SER A 36 4.05 5.10 -5.94
C SER A 36 5.50 4.91 -5.48
N PHE A 37 6.30 4.15 -6.22
CA PHE A 37 7.77 4.09 -6.00
C PHE A 37 8.52 5.06 -6.92
N THR A 38 7.79 5.85 -7.70
CA THR A 38 8.32 6.94 -8.53
C THR A 38 8.15 8.25 -7.77
N ALA A 39 9.19 9.07 -7.77
CA ALA A 39 9.16 10.37 -7.11
C ALA A 39 8.04 11.27 -7.69
N PRO A 40 7.38 12.08 -6.84
CA PRO A 40 6.39 13.04 -7.29
C PRO A 40 7.05 14.13 -8.15
N ALA A 41 6.23 14.85 -8.92
CA ALA A 41 6.69 15.97 -9.75
C ALA A 41 7.43 17.03 -8.91
N ALA A 42 8.34 17.76 -9.56
CA ALA A 42 9.03 18.88 -8.93
C ALA A 42 8.01 19.91 -8.38
N GLY A 43 8.26 20.40 -7.17
CA GLY A 43 7.38 21.37 -6.50
C GLY A 43 6.30 20.77 -5.60
N VAL A 44 6.12 19.44 -5.58
CA VAL A 44 5.23 18.78 -4.60
C VAL A 44 5.80 18.90 -3.19
N GLN A 45 5.00 19.42 -2.26
CA GLN A 45 5.40 19.58 -0.87
C GLN A 45 5.45 18.21 -0.18
N LYS A 46 6.60 17.89 0.39
CA LYS A 46 6.78 16.65 1.16
C LYS A 46 6.33 16.87 2.60
N TYR A 47 5.46 16.00 3.11
CA TYR A 47 5.14 16.01 4.53
C TYR A 47 6.34 15.49 5.35
N PRO A 48 6.76 16.21 6.41
CA PRO A 48 7.94 15.85 7.20
C PRO A 48 7.63 14.79 8.26
N TYR A 49 6.98 13.69 7.87
CA TYR A 49 6.77 12.58 8.80
C TYR A 49 8.08 11.85 9.05
N LYS A 50 8.48 11.75 10.32
CA LYS A 50 9.72 11.04 10.72
C LYS A 50 9.63 9.52 10.58
N SER A 51 8.42 8.95 10.50
CA SER A 51 8.19 7.50 10.40
C SER A 51 6.77 7.16 9.92
N GLN A 52 6.55 5.91 9.51
CA GLN A 52 5.21 5.38 9.22
C GLN A 52 4.26 5.52 10.41
N SER A 53 4.76 5.32 11.63
CA SER A 53 3.95 5.46 12.85
C SER A 53 3.48 6.90 13.06
N ALA A 54 4.33 7.89 12.75
CA ALA A 54 3.95 9.30 12.84
C ALA A 54 2.88 9.65 11.79
N ALA A 55 3.00 9.14 10.57
CA ALA A 55 2.01 9.36 9.51
C ALA A 55 0.68 8.63 9.79
N LEU A 56 0.71 7.45 10.42
CA LEU A 56 -0.50 6.75 10.89
C LEU A 56 -1.19 7.53 12.01
N ALA A 57 -0.43 8.11 12.95
CA ALA A 57 -0.98 8.86 14.07
C ALA A 57 -1.72 10.13 13.64
N THR A 58 -1.35 10.75 12.51
CA THR A 58 -2.08 11.88 11.94
C THR A 58 -3.28 11.47 11.10
N GLY A 59 -3.43 10.18 10.82
CA GLY A 59 -4.47 9.65 9.92
C GLY A 59 -4.24 10.03 8.45
N ALA A 60 -3.05 10.49 8.07
CA ALA A 60 -2.73 10.80 6.68
C ALA A 60 -2.55 9.53 5.83
N ILE A 61 -2.31 8.40 6.49
CA ILE A 61 -2.29 7.06 5.90
C ILE A 61 -3.08 6.12 6.80
N ILE A 62 -3.51 4.99 6.25
CA ILE A 62 -4.20 3.92 6.99
C ILE A 62 -3.44 2.60 6.86
N ARG A 63 -3.73 1.67 7.77
CA ARG A 63 -3.21 0.31 7.72
C ARG A 63 -4.30 -0.64 7.24
N ALA A 64 -4.11 -1.24 6.08
CA ALA A 64 -5.03 -2.25 5.56
C ALA A 64 -4.47 -3.67 5.76
N LYS A 65 -5.36 -4.57 6.18
CA LYS A 65 -5.10 -6.01 6.27
C LYS A 65 -5.80 -6.72 5.11
N LEU A 66 -5.03 -7.37 4.26
CA LEU A 66 -5.48 -8.14 3.11
C LEU A 66 -5.43 -9.63 3.45
N LYS A 67 -6.57 -10.31 3.40
CA LYS A 67 -6.64 -11.77 3.49
C LYS A 67 -6.54 -12.35 2.09
N VAL A 68 -5.48 -13.10 1.85
CA VAL A 68 -5.19 -13.72 0.55
C VAL A 68 -5.27 -15.24 0.61
N LYS A 69 -5.60 -15.87 -0.51
CA LYS A 69 -5.75 -17.32 -0.65
C LYS A 69 -4.94 -17.85 -1.86
N LEU A 70 -4.35 -19.02 -1.70
CA LEU A 70 -3.71 -19.80 -2.74
C LEU A 70 -4.09 -21.27 -2.55
N GLY A 71 -5.07 -21.74 -3.32
CA GLY A 71 -5.66 -23.06 -3.12
C GLY A 71 -6.22 -23.20 -1.70
N LYS A 72 -5.69 -24.11 -0.89
CA LYS A 72 -6.10 -24.29 0.52
C LYS A 72 -5.34 -23.38 1.51
N LYS A 73 -4.28 -22.71 1.07
CA LYS A 73 -3.45 -21.85 1.93
C LYS A 73 -4.07 -20.46 2.04
N THR A 74 -4.08 -19.88 3.23
CA THR A 74 -4.49 -18.49 3.45
C THR A 74 -3.42 -17.73 4.22
N ARG A 75 -3.28 -16.44 3.94
CA ARG A 75 -2.33 -15.54 4.62
C ARG A 75 -2.94 -14.16 4.80
N THR A 76 -2.45 -13.42 5.80
CA THR A 76 -2.81 -12.02 6.00
C THR A 76 -1.60 -11.15 5.72
N ILE A 77 -1.77 -10.16 4.85
CA ILE A 77 -0.74 -9.20 4.48
C ILE A 77 -1.16 -7.85 5.02
N THR A 78 -0.24 -7.16 5.67
CA THR A 78 -0.47 -5.79 6.14
C THR A 78 0.21 -4.83 5.18
N VAL A 79 -0.55 -3.88 4.66
CA VAL A 79 -0.08 -2.81 3.77
C VAL A 79 -0.48 -1.46 4.32
N ILE A 80 0.18 -0.42 3.84
CA ILE A 80 -0.15 0.97 4.06
C ILE A 80 -0.88 1.46 2.81
N ALA A 81 -1.95 2.21 3.01
CA ALA A 81 -2.68 2.86 1.94
C ALA A 81 -2.91 4.33 2.29
N ASP A 82 -3.11 5.13 1.27
CA ASP A 82 -3.68 6.46 1.40
C ASP A 82 -5.05 6.38 2.10
N LYS A 83 -5.33 7.34 2.98
CA LYS A 83 -6.65 7.46 3.62
C LYS A 83 -7.74 7.70 2.59
N ASP A 84 -7.47 8.46 1.54
CA ASP A 84 -8.47 8.76 0.50
C ASP A 84 -8.83 7.51 -0.33
N LYS A 85 -7.98 6.47 -0.28
CA LYS A 85 -8.24 5.17 -0.90
C LYS A 85 -8.95 4.19 0.02
N ALA A 86 -9.17 4.52 1.29
CA ALA A 86 -9.76 3.61 2.26
C ALA A 86 -11.04 2.96 1.71
N ASP A 87 -12.02 3.78 1.34
CA ASP A 87 -13.36 3.33 0.96
C ASP A 87 -13.38 2.50 -0.34
N THR A 88 -12.47 2.77 -1.28
CA THR A 88 -12.39 2.04 -2.55
C THR A 88 -11.49 0.81 -2.49
N LEU A 89 -10.58 0.73 -1.50
CA LEU A 89 -9.55 -0.31 -1.43
C LEU A 89 -10.13 -1.73 -1.46
N ALA A 90 -11.25 -1.96 -0.79
CA ALA A 90 -11.91 -3.27 -0.78
C ALA A 90 -12.49 -3.62 -2.15
N ALA A 91 -13.14 -2.66 -2.83
CA ALA A 91 -13.70 -2.86 -4.15
C ALA A 91 -12.61 -3.05 -5.21
N ASP A 92 -11.50 -2.31 -5.09
CA ASP A 92 -10.38 -2.35 -6.03
C ASP A 92 -9.58 -3.66 -5.94
N LEU A 93 -9.52 -4.27 -4.75
CA LEU A 93 -8.66 -5.44 -4.50
C LEU A 93 -9.39 -6.77 -4.37
N VAL A 94 -10.62 -6.82 -3.83
CA VAL A 94 -11.31 -8.11 -3.66
C VAL A 94 -11.60 -8.75 -5.02
N GLY A 95 -11.23 -10.02 -5.18
CA GLY A 95 -11.34 -10.73 -6.46
C GLY A 95 -10.14 -10.50 -7.40
N GLN A 96 -9.22 -9.59 -7.06
CA GLN A 96 -7.96 -9.44 -7.77
C GLN A 96 -6.92 -10.45 -7.30
N LYS A 97 -5.97 -10.73 -8.21
CA LYS A 97 -4.75 -11.45 -7.88
C LYS A 97 -3.67 -10.45 -7.56
N ILE A 98 -3.02 -10.63 -6.42
CA ILE A 98 -1.83 -9.86 -6.06
C ILE A 98 -0.63 -10.79 -5.96
N LYS A 99 0.51 -10.29 -6.41
CA LYS A 99 1.77 -11.02 -6.32
C LYS A 99 2.37 -10.87 -4.93
N VAL A 100 2.43 -11.99 -4.21
CA VAL A 100 2.88 -12.06 -2.81
C VAL A 100 3.95 -13.14 -2.68
N GLY A 101 5.08 -12.75 -2.11
CA GLY A 101 6.27 -13.58 -1.96
C GLY A 101 7.50 -12.75 -2.28
N GLY A 102 8.68 -13.24 -1.90
CA GLY A 102 9.95 -12.58 -2.23
C GLY A 102 10.26 -12.62 -3.74
N SER A 103 11.45 -13.05 -4.12
CA SER A 103 11.92 -13.06 -5.51
C SER A 103 11.00 -13.79 -6.51
N THR A 104 10.23 -14.79 -6.07
CA THR A 104 9.41 -15.64 -6.95
C THR A 104 7.99 -15.15 -7.18
N LYS A 105 7.55 -14.05 -6.52
CA LYS A 105 6.23 -13.39 -6.66
C LYS A 105 5.10 -14.31 -7.16
N VAL A 106 4.42 -15.00 -6.24
CA VAL A 106 3.31 -15.92 -6.55
C VAL A 106 1.99 -15.16 -6.56
N ASP A 107 1.08 -15.47 -7.48
CA ASP A 107 -0.27 -14.88 -7.49
C ASP A 107 -1.14 -15.45 -6.36
N TRP A 108 -1.71 -14.59 -5.53
CA TRP A 108 -2.70 -14.95 -4.52
C TRP A 108 -3.99 -14.18 -4.75
N ASP A 109 -5.12 -14.84 -4.54
CA ASP A 109 -6.44 -14.22 -4.64
C ASP A 109 -6.75 -13.42 -3.37
N VAL A 110 -7.09 -12.13 -3.51
CA VAL A 110 -7.54 -11.31 -2.39
C VAL A 110 -9.00 -11.64 -2.09
N THR A 111 -9.25 -12.13 -0.87
CA THR A 111 -10.57 -12.60 -0.43
C THR A 111 -11.28 -11.61 0.48
N LYS A 112 -10.52 -10.78 1.20
CA LYS A 112 -11.07 -9.77 2.11
C LYS A 112 -10.05 -8.67 2.33
N VAL A 113 -10.53 -7.44 2.39
CA VAL A 113 -9.77 -6.28 2.87
C VAL A 113 -10.41 -5.81 4.17
N THR A 114 -9.59 -5.46 5.16
CA THR A 114 -10.04 -4.88 6.42
C THR A 114 -9.16 -3.67 6.70
N GLN A 115 -9.77 -2.49 6.69
CA GLN A 115 -9.12 -1.25 7.09
C GLN A 115 -8.98 -1.24 8.62
N GLY A 116 -7.97 -0.55 9.12
CA GLY A 116 -7.72 -0.40 10.55
C GLY A 116 -6.96 0.86 10.87
#